data_AF-A0A2V6ANP9-F1
#
_entry.id   AF-A0A2V6ANP9-F1
#
_cell.length_a   1.000
_cell.length_b   1.000
_cell.length_c   1.000
_cell.angle_alpha   90.00
_cell.angle_beta   90.00
_cell.angle_gamma   90.00
#
_symmetry.space_group_name_H-M   'P 1'
#
loop_
_entity.id
_entity.type
_entity.pdbx_description
1 polymer ?
#
loop_
_entity_poly.entity_id
_entity_poly.type
_entity_poly.pdbx_seq_one_letter_code
_entity_poly.pdbx_strand_id
1 'polypeptide(L)'
;MPRLAFFPNLIFNHTAMATQQTFASAAIPLSASDHKATISASRPKSPWILDRWRDLLFFVGTPVLLIPLFAIIQARWSAQDIYLFVAAFGAMGHHLPGMIRAYGDRALFARFRTRFIVAPIVLVAVSVWASLYNIQAIQLLALVWGIWHGMMQTYGFGRIYDAKASARAPARARADLALCFAWFLAAVLLSPMRMRTLLDVYYESGGLVIPAAAMGALRAAVVLGLGLVTIVFLWRQWADWQGGRGASPVKMVLLATSIAFWWYCNNGVQNILVGIALFEVFHDVQYLSIVWIYNRTRVERDESIRGFMRFVFRRSGSLIGVYVGLVLAYGSIAFLQSSAVVEWIRHGLIGVVTASALLHFYYDGFIWKVRETQTRSMLGIDGAGVSVPTRRGLPGWVGHSLRWAALAIPFGLFCAAQLVGRAVPPLERFAKVAEVVPQDAQAQLNYGKALHEAGRVEDAIPRYESAIRLKPALAEAEFFLGLAESDLGEQERSIAHYERALSLDPKNAKAECNVAGILVTKHMYDEARRRYEHSLQLDPTLFLAHKELGDLLCHAGEFDAAIGHYNEALRLRPNFPEAKDNLAFAHSLAGH
;
A
#
# COMPACT_ATOMS: atom_id res chain seq x y z
N MET A 1 -1.87 -37.04 19.84
CA MET A 1 -2.72 -35.92 19.38
C MET A 1 -2.29 -34.64 20.10
N PRO A 2 -1.60 -33.69 19.45
CA PRO A 2 -1.17 -32.46 20.10
C PRO A 2 -2.20 -31.33 19.91
N ARG A 3 -2.51 -30.63 21.00
CA ARG A 3 -3.29 -29.40 21.02
C ARG A 3 -2.40 -28.22 20.59
N LEU A 4 -2.79 -27.55 19.51
CA LEU A 4 -2.27 -26.25 19.08
C LEU A 4 -2.82 -25.17 20.03
N ALA A 5 -1.94 -24.43 20.72
CA ALA A 5 -2.31 -23.30 21.56
C ALA A 5 -1.71 -22.00 21.01
N PHE A 6 -2.58 -21.14 20.49
CA PHE A 6 -2.33 -19.73 20.22
C PHE A 6 -2.56 -18.91 21.52
N PHE A 7 -1.79 -17.83 21.67
CA PHE A 7 -1.80 -16.79 22.73
C PHE A 7 -1.00 -17.05 24.04
N PRO A 8 -0.43 -15.97 24.62
CA PRO A 8 0.68 -16.04 25.58
C PRO A 8 0.17 -16.08 27.01
N ASN A 9 0.65 -17.06 27.77
CA ASN A 9 0.68 -16.99 29.23
C ASN A 9 2.05 -17.43 29.71
N LEU A 10 2.73 -16.54 30.42
CA LEU A 10 3.50 -16.91 31.59
C LEU A 10 2.88 -16.16 32.76
N ILE A 11 2.43 -16.99 33.69
CA ILE A 11 1.54 -16.78 34.83
C ILE A 11 2.38 -16.58 36.10
N PHE A 12 1.78 -15.86 37.06
CA PHE A 12 1.95 -15.79 38.51
C PHE A 12 3.11 -16.54 39.20
N ASN A 13 3.70 -15.89 40.20
CA ASN A 13 3.93 -16.53 41.49
C ASN A 13 3.72 -15.55 42.66
N HIS A 14 3.18 -16.11 43.74
CA HIS A 14 2.57 -15.49 44.90
C HIS A 14 3.57 -15.05 46.00
N THR A 15 3.02 -14.20 46.89
CA THR A 15 3.32 -14.04 48.34
C THR A 15 4.71 -13.56 48.79
N ALA A 16 4.74 -12.34 49.34
CA ALA A 16 5.47 -12.04 50.57
C ALA A 16 4.76 -10.89 51.30
N MET A 17 4.37 -11.14 52.55
CA MET A 17 3.88 -10.16 53.52
C MET A 17 4.90 -9.04 53.70
N ALA A 18 4.45 -7.79 53.74
CA ALA A 18 5.24 -6.67 54.21
C ALA A 18 4.75 -6.28 55.62
N THR A 19 5.57 -6.61 56.61
CA THR A 19 5.50 -6.15 57.99
C THR A 19 5.62 -4.63 58.03
N GLN A 20 4.67 -3.97 58.69
CA GLN A 20 4.81 -2.58 59.11
C GLN A 20 5.90 -2.50 60.18
N GLN A 21 6.94 -1.70 59.94
CA GLN A 21 7.76 -1.13 60.99
C GLN A 21 7.86 0.38 60.78
N THR A 22 7.09 1.08 61.59
CA THR A 22 7.22 2.49 61.96
C THR A 22 8.54 2.69 62.71
N PHE A 23 9.38 3.64 62.27
CA PHE A 23 10.29 4.34 63.17
C PHE A 23 10.31 5.83 62.88
N ALA A 24 10.25 6.57 63.97
CA ALA A 24 9.98 7.99 64.06
C ALA A 24 11.26 8.85 63.94
N SER A 25 11.02 10.08 63.48
CA SER A 25 11.66 11.36 63.85
C SER A 25 13.00 11.34 64.60
N ALA A 26 14.00 11.99 63.99
CA ALA A 26 14.94 12.85 64.72
C ALA A 26 15.39 14.01 63.81
N ALA A 27 15.00 15.23 64.19
CA ALA A 27 15.46 16.48 63.59
C ALA A 27 16.78 16.92 64.26
N ILE A 28 17.73 17.41 63.48
CA ILE A 28 18.91 18.16 63.94
C ILE A 28 19.10 19.36 62.99
N PRO A 29 19.36 20.59 63.48
CA PRO A 29 19.25 21.82 62.69
C PRO A 29 20.54 22.22 61.95
N LEU A 30 20.31 22.80 60.77
CA LEU A 30 21.10 23.68 59.89
C LEU A 30 22.56 24.01 60.27
N SER A 31 23.48 23.76 59.33
CA SER A 31 24.63 24.65 59.09
C SER A 31 24.59 25.16 57.65
N ALA A 32 24.88 26.46 57.52
CA ALA A 32 24.76 27.22 56.29
C ALA A 32 26.02 27.11 55.44
N SER A 33 25.99 26.30 54.38
CA SER A 33 26.85 26.45 53.20
C SER A 33 26.36 25.53 52.09
N ASP A 34 25.40 25.96 51.28
CA ASP A 34 25.17 25.41 49.94
C ASP A 34 24.22 26.30 49.11
N HIS A 35 24.72 27.48 48.73
CA HIS A 35 24.13 28.22 47.62
C HIS A 35 24.55 27.58 46.28
N LYS A 36 23.84 26.53 45.85
CA LYS A 36 23.53 26.15 44.45
C LYS A 36 22.88 24.77 44.35
N ALA A 37 21.66 24.65 44.85
CA ALA A 37 20.76 23.58 44.42
C ALA A 37 19.33 24.10 44.37
N THR A 38 19.06 25.08 43.51
CA THR A 38 17.71 25.24 42.97
C THR A 38 17.41 23.97 42.19
N ILE A 39 16.70 23.05 42.86
CA ILE A 39 15.93 21.99 42.23
C ILE A 39 15.08 22.70 41.17
N SER A 40 15.50 22.56 39.91
CA SER A 40 14.69 22.94 38.75
C SER A 40 13.39 22.17 38.88
N ALA A 41 12.34 22.84 39.37
CA ALA A 41 10.99 22.33 39.36
C ALA A 41 10.69 21.93 37.91
N SER A 42 10.65 20.63 37.65
CA SER A 42 10.48 20.08 36.31
C SER A 42 9.22 20.68 35.71
N ARG A 43 9.36 21.48 34.64
CA ARG A 43 8.22 22.01 33.88
C ARG A 43 7.19 20.90 33.65
N PRO A 44 5.89 21.15 33.83
CA PRO A 44 4.87 20.15 33.55
C PRO A 44 5.03 19.65 32.12
N LYS A 45 5.21 18.34 31.96
CA LYS A 45 5.50 17.71 30.68
C LYS A 45 4.24 17.73 29.82
N SER A 46 4.35 18.30 28.62
CA SER A 46 3.24 18.42 27.67
C SER A 46 2.61 17.05 27.38
N PRO A 47 1.26 16.93 27.44
CA PRO A 47 0.55 15.69 27.06
C PRO A 47 0.58 15.42 25.55
N TRP A 48 1.08 16.38 24.75
CA TRP A 48 1.15 16.35 23.30
C TRP A 48 2.47 15.75 22.81
N ILE A 49 2.44 15.04 21.68
CA ILE A 49 3.64 14.52 20.99
C ILE A 49 4.54 15.69 20.62
N LEU A 50 3.97 16.68 19.91
CA LEU A 50 4.62 17.93 19.55
C LEU A 50 4.08 19.06 20.42
N ASP A 51 2.95 19.61 20.02
CA ASP A 51 2.19 20.66 20.68
C ASP A 51 0.73 20.58 20.23
N ARG A 52 -0.17 21.31 20.91
CA ARG A 52 -1.61 21.23 20.67
C ARG A 52 -2.01 21.44 19.21
N TRP A 53 -1.37 22.38 18.51
CA TRP A 53 -1.81 22.77 17.17
C TRP A 53 -1.24 21.83 16.12
N ARG A 54 0.03 21.46 16.26
CA ARG A 54 0.69 20.54 15.33
C ARG A 54 0.16 19.12 15.46
N ASP A 55 -0.16 18.68 16.68
CA ASP A 55 -0.76 17.36 16.87
C ASP A 55 -2.14 17.27 16.21
N LEU A 56 -2.98 18.30 16.42
CA LEU A 56 -4.29 18.38 15.76
C LEU A 56 -4.18 18.49 14.25
N LEU A 57 -3.19 19.21 13.71
CA LEU A 57 -3.02 19.38 12.27
C LEU A 57 -2.48 18.12 11.58
N PHE A 58 -1.37 17.57 12.08
CA PHE A 58 -0.61 16.53 11.39
C PHE A 58 -1.03 15.10 11.75
N PHE A 59 -1.58 14.88 12.95
CA PHE A 59 -1.94 13.52 13.38
C PHE A 59 -3.44 13.25 13.29
N VAL A 60 -4.26 14.29 13.49
CA VAL A 60 -5.72 14.16 13.55
C VAL A 60 -6.40 14.74 12.31
N GLY A 61 -6.07 15.97 11.94
CA GLY A 61 -6.81 16.78 10.96
C GLY A 61 -6.35 16.63 9.52
N THR A 62 -5.26 15.90 9.27
CA THR A 62 -4.73 15.67 7.91
C THR A 62 -5.78 15.08 6.95
N PRO A 63 -6.65 14.12 7.34
CA PRO A 63 -7.74 13.65 6.49
C PRO A 63 -8.67 14.76 5.97
N VAL A 64 -8.97 15.77 6.78
CA VAL A 64 -9.84 16.90 6.41
C VAL A 64 -9.25 17.72 5.27
N LEU A 65 -7.92 17.77 5.17
CA LEU A 65 -7.20 18.45 4.09
C LEU A 65 -7.03 17.55 2.86
N LEU A 66 -6.73 16.26 3.07
CA LEU A 66 -6.43 15.34 1.98
C LEU A 66 -7.65 14.99 1.13
N ILE A 67 -8.82 14.79 1.73
CA ILE A 67 -10.04 14.43 0.99
C ILE A 67 -10.39 15.47 -0.09
N PRO A 68 -10.58 16.77 0.22
CA PRO A 68 -10.89 17.77 -0.80
C PRO A 68 -9.73 17.98 -1.78
N LEU A 69 -8.47 17.90 -1.32
CA LEU A 69 -7.31 18.02 -2.19
C LEU A 69 -7.29 16.92 -3.27
N PHE A 70 -7.50 15.67 -2.88
CA PHE A 70 -7.54 14.55 -3.81
C PHE A 70 -8.77 14.59 -4.72
N ALA A 71 -9.89 15.15 -4.28
CA ALA A 71 -11.03 15.39 -5.18
C ALA A 71 -10.66 16.39 -6.30
N ILE A 72 -9.95 17.47 -5.95
CA ILE A 72 -9.47 18.46 -6.94
C ILE A 72 -8.41 17.86 -7.88
N ILE A 73 -7.50 17.02 -7.36
CA ILE A 73 -6.45 16.39 -8.18
C ILE A 73 -7.05 15.36 -9.14
N GLN A 74 -7.99 14.53 -8.69
CA GLN A 74 -8.67 13.54 -9.54
C GLN A 74 -9.49 14.16 -10.69
N ALA A 75 -9.85 15.44 -10.59
CA ALA A 75 -10.47 16.16 -11.69
C ALA A 75 -9.51 16.46 -12.85
N ARG A 76 -8.20 16.31 -12.65
CA ARG A 76 -7.17 16.65 -13.64
C ARG A 76 -6.23 15.50 -13.96
N TRP A 77 -5.98 14.62 -13.01
CA TRP A 77 -4.98 13.56 -13.10
C TRP A 77 -5.66 12.20 -12.97
N SER A 78 -5.17 11.22 -13.73
CA SER A 78 -5.67 9.85 -13.60
C SER A 78 -5.29 9.26 -12.24
N ALA A 79 -6.04 8.25 -11.80
CA ALA A 79 -5.70 7.50 -10.58
C ALA A 79 -4.28 6.90 -10.63
N GLN A 80 -3.83 6.50 -11.82
CA GLN A 80 -2.50 5.94 -12.04
C GLN A 80 -1.42 7.01 -11.86
N ASP A 81 -1.60 8.21 -12.40
CA ASP A 81 -0.65 9.31 -12.28
C ASP A 81 -0.52 9.78 -10.84
N ILE A 82 -1.66 9.88 -10.14
CA ILE A 82 -1.71 10.22 -8.71
C ILE A 82 -0.92 9.18 -7.92
N TYR A 83 -1.20 7.90 -8.14
CA TYR A 83 -0.53 6.83 -7.44
C TYR A 83 0.96 6.78 -7.76
N LEU A 84 1.36 6.93 -9.02
CA LEU A 84 2.77 6.95 -9.41
C LEU A 84 3.52 8.11 -8.73
N PHE A 85 2.92 9.30 -8.72
CA PHE A 85 3.50 10.46 -8.05
C PHE A 85 3.65 10.22 -6.54
N VAL A 86 2.60 9.72 -5.88
CA VAL A 86 2.64 9.45 -4.44
C VAL A 86 3.58 8.29 -4.12
N ALA A 87 3.61 7.21 -4.90
CA ALA A 87 4.52 6.10 -4.71
C ALA A 87 5.99 6.52 -4.85
N ALA A 88 6.28 7.42 -5.79
CA ALA A 88 7.62 7.95 -5.96
C ALA A 88 8.01 8.91 -4.84
N PHE A 89 7.24 9.96 -4.61
CA PHE A 89 7.68 11.06 -3.77
C PHE A 89 7.20 10.98 -2.32
N GLY A 90 6.03 10.41 -2.10
CA GLY A 90 5.51 10.09 -0.78
C GLY A 90 6.15 8.81 -0.26
N ALA A 91 5.74 7.67 -0.83
CA ALA A 91 6.09 6.34 -0.33
C ALA A 91 7.62 6.10 -0.34
N MET A 92 8.27 6.14 -1.51
CA MET A 92 9.71 5.92 -1.55
C MET A 92 10.49 7.02 -0.83
N GLY A 93 10.10 8.29 -1.01
CA GLY A 93 10.78 9.42 -0.39
C GLY A 93 10.88 9.30 1.15
N HIS A 94 9.80 8.89 1.82
CA HIS A 94 9.77 8.82 3.29
C HIS A 94 10.53 7.63 3.88
N HIS A 95 11.05 6.71 3.06
CA HIS A 95 11.93 5.65 3.55
C HIS A 95 13.29 6.19 4.01
N LEU A 96 13.80 7.24 3.36
CA LEU A 96 15.12 7.82 3.59
C LEU A 96 15.35 8.24 5.07
N PRO A 97 14.42 8.94 5.73
CA PRO A 97 14.57 9.31 7.15
C PRO A 97 14.80 8.13 8.10
N GLY A 98 14.18 6.97 7.84
CA GLY A 98 14.40 5.75 8.63
C GLY A 98 15.83 5.23 8.48
N MET A 99 16.35 5.25 7.24
CA MET A 99 17.74 4.88 6.94
C MET A 99 18.73 5.85 7.57
N ILE A 100 18.49 7.16 7.43
CA ILE A 100 19.30 8.22 8.05
C ILE A 100 19.41 7.98 9.55
N ARG A 101 18.33 7.57 10.23
CA ARG A 101 18.37 7.26 11.65
C ARG A 101 19.19 5.99 11.93
N ALA A 102 18.95 4.90 11.19
CA ALA A 102 19.62 3.63 11.40
C ALA A 102 21.15 3.74 11.32
N TYR A 103 21.66 4.54 10.37
CA TYR A 103 23.10 4.73 10.15
C TYR A 103 23.68 5.98 10.83
N GLY A 104 22.85 6.98 11.14
CA GLY A 104 23.26 8.22 11.79
C GLY A 104 23.26 8.17 13.32
N ASP A 105 22.67 7.14 13.93
CA ASP A 105 22.75 6.90 15.38
C ASP A 105 23.83 5.89 15.73
N ARG A 106 24.99 6.37 16.21
CA ARG A 106 26.15 5.53 16.55
C ARG A 106 25.83 4.48 17.61
N ALA A 107 25.06 4.84 18.64
CA ALA A 107 24.73 3.93 19.72
C ALA A 107 23.75 2.85 19.24
N LEU A 108 22.72 3.26 18.49
CA LEU A 108 21.76 2.35 17.88
C LEU A 108 22.44 1.41 16.88
N PHE A 109 23.29 1.96 16.00
CA PHE A 109 24.02 1.20 15.01
C PHE A 109 24.98 0.21 15.66
N ALA A 110 25.77 0.60 16.66
CA ALA A 110 26.67 -0.30 17.36
C ALA A 110 25.91 -1.49 17.99
N ARG A 111 24.74 -1.23 18.57
CA ARG A 111 23.90 -2.25 19.20
C ARG A 111 23.30 -3.24 18.20
N PHE A 112 22.93 -2.78 17.00
CA PHE A 112 22.26 -3.58 15.98
C PHE A 112 23.09 -3.79 14.71
N ARG A 113 24.42 -3.64 14.80
CA ARG A 113 25.35 -3.59 13.67
C ARG A 113 25.14 -4.71 12.66
N THR A 114 25.12 -5.95 13.11
CA THR A 114 24.92 -7.12 12.23
C THR A 114 23.59 -7.03 11.48
N ARG A 115 22.52 -6.57 12.13
CA ARG A 115 21.20 -6.45 11.51
C ARG A 115 21.15 -5.33 10.47
N PHE A 116 21.78 -4.19 10.75
CA PHE A 116 21.79 -3.03 9.84
C PHE A 116 22.75 -3.20 8.65
N ILE A 117 23.67 -4.17 8.72
CA ILE A 117 24.52 -4.57 7.59
C ILE A 117 23.85 -5.68 6.77
N VAL A 118 23.37 -6.75 7.43
CA VAL A 118 22.88 -7.94 6.74
C VAL A 118 21.48 -7.74 6.14
N ALA A 119 20.56 -7.08 6.84
CA ALA A 119 19.17 -6.98 6.37
C ALA A 119 19.02 -6.27 5.01
N PRO A 120 19.71 -5.14 4.72
CA PRO A 120 19.69 -4.53 3.39
C PRO A 120 20.16 -5.46 2.28
N ILE A 121 21.28 -6.14 2.49
CA ILE A 121 21.87 -7.03 1.49
C ILE A 121 20.88 -8.15 1.17
N VAL A 122 20.30 -8.77 2.20
CA VAL A 122 19.32 -9.84 2.03
C VAL A 122 18.04 -9.35 1.34
N LEU A 123 17.47 -8.23 1.80
CA LEU A 123 16.22 -7.72 1.23
C LEU A 123 16.38 -7.22 -0.21
N VAL A 124 17.52 -6.60 -0.56
CA VAL A 124 17.83 -6.24 -1.94
C VAL A 124 18.01 -7.49 -2.80
N ALA A 125 18.81 -8.46 -2.34
CA ALA A 125 19.04 -9.70 -3.09
C ALA A 125 17.73 -10.45 -3.35
N VAL A 126 16.90 -10.64 -2.32
CA VAL A 126 15.60 -11.32 -2.44
C VAL A 126 14.63 -10.54 -3.34
N SER A 127 14.56 -9.22 -3.22
CA SER A 127 13.63 -8.42 -4.02
C SER A 127 14.04 -8.33 -5.49
N VAL A 128 15.33 -8.20 -5.78
CA VAL A 128 15.85 -8.23 -7.15
C VAL A 128 15.68 -9.61 -7.76
N TRP A 129 16.00 -10.68 -7.02
CA TRP A 129 15.72 -12.05 -7.46
C TRP A 129 14.22 -12.24 -7.75
N ALA A 130 13.35 -11.84 -6.83
CA ALA A 130 11.91 -11.97 -7.02
C ALA A 130 11.43 -11.20 -8.27
N SER A 131 11.95 -10.00 -8.51
CA SER A 131 11.64 -9.23 -9.71
C SER A 131 12.11 -9.92 -11.00
N LEU A 132 13.34 -10.43 -11.03
CA LEU A 132 13.92 -11.10 -12.21
C LEU A 132 13.19 -12.40 -12.58
N TYR A 133 12.66 -13.12 -11.58
CA TYR A 133 11.95 -14.38 -11.75
C TYR A 133 10.42 -14.23 -11.63
N ASN A 134 9.92 -12.99 -11.64
CA ASN A 134 8.49 -12.66 -11.52
C ASN A 134 7.78 -13.33 -10.33
N ILE A 135 8.44 -13.43 -9.17
CA ILE A 135 7.93 -14.07 -7.96
C ILE A 135 6.94 -13.14 -7.24
N GLN A 136 5.64 -13.47 -7.31
CA GLN A 136 4.57 -12.61 -6.78
C GLN A 136 4.46 -12.62 -5.26
N ALA A 137 5.02 -13.65 -4.61
CA ALA A 137 5.06 -13.75 -3.15
C ALA A 137 5.69 -12.52 -2.48
N ILE A 138 6.61 -11.81 -3.16
CA ILE A 138 7.22 -10.58 -2.64
C ILE A 138 6.21 -9.43 -2.55
N GLN A 139 5.27 -9.35 -3.50
CA GLN A 139 4.21 -8.37 -3.49
C GLN A 139 3.20 -8.67 -2.39
N LEU A 140 2.85 -9.95 -2.22
CA LEU A 140 1.99 -10.39 -1.11
C LEU A 140 2.63 -10.03 0.25
N LEU A 141 3.93 -10.28 0.40
CA LEU A 141 4.69 -9.92 1.59
C LEU A 141 4.66 -8.40 1.83
N ALA A 142 5.00 -7.61 0.81
CA ALA A 142 5.01 -6.15 0.90
C ALA A 142 3.64 -5.59 1.27
N LEU A 143 2.56 -6.12 0.68
CA LEU A 143 1.19 -5.72 0.96
C LEU A 143 0.79 -6.00 2.43
N VAL A 144 0.99 -7.23 2.90
CA VAL A 144 0.63 -7.63 4.27
C VAL A 144 1.47 -6.86 5.29
N TRP A 145 2.77 -6.70 5.03
CA TRP A 145 3.65 -5.95 5.91
C TRP A 145 3.31 -4.45 5.91
N GLY A 146 2.99 -3.85 4.76
CA GLY A 146 2.55 -2.45 4.69
C GLY A 146 1.30 -2.17 5.53
N ILE A 147 0.29 -3.04 5.45
CA ILE A 147 -0.92 -2.95 6.29
C ILE A 147 -0.57 -3.02 7.78
N TRP A 148 0.26 -4.01 8.15
CA TRP A 148 0.75 -4.16 9.52
C TRP A 148 1.53 -2.92 10.00
N HIS A 149 2.36 -2.37 9.12
CA HIS A 149 3.19 -1.20 9.39
C HIS A 149 2.32 0.04 9.68
N GLY A 150 1.35 0.36 8.83
CA GLY A 150 0.42 1.47 9.05
C GLY A 150 -0.42 1.31 10.34
N MET A 151 -0.85 0.07 10.64
CA MET A 151 -1.53 -0.25 11.89
C MET A 151 -0.63 0.01 13.11
N MET A 152 0.62 -0.46 13.06
CA MET A 152 1.57 -0.31 14.15
C MET A 152 2.00 1.14 14.39
N GLN A 153 2.03 1.98 13.35
CA GLN A 153 2.21 3.43 13.51
C GLN A 153 1.06 4.04 14.31
N THR A 154 -0.19 3.75 13.93
CA THR A 154 -1.40 4.26 14.61
C THR A 154 -1.40 3.83 16.09
N TYR A 155 -1.17 2.54 16.35
CA TYR A 155 -1.01 2.02 17.70
C TYR A 155 0.15 2.70 18.45
N GLY A 156 1.30 2.86 17.80
CA GLY A 156 2.50 3.48 18.33
C GLY A 156 2.27 4.89 18.84
N PHE A 157 1.58 5.73 18.06
CA PHE A 157 1.20 7.08 18.50
C PHE A 157 0.28 7.07 19.72
N GLY A 158 -0.72 6.17 19.76
CA GLY A 158 -1.57 5.99 20.93
C GLY A 158 -0.76 5.66 22.19
N ARG A 159 0.29 4.84 22.05
CA ARG A 159 1.21 4.51 23.15
C ARG A 159 2.05 5.70 23.60
N ILE A 160 2.43 6.61 22.71
CA ILE A 160 3.16 7.83 23.06
C ILE A 160 2.27 8.74 23.92
N TYR A 161 1.02 8.95 23.53
CA TYR A 161 0.07 9.74 24.33
C TYR A 161 -0.20 9.13 25.71
N ASP A 162 -0.42 7.82 25.79
CA ASP A 162 -0.54 7.14 27.09
C ASP A 162 0.72 7.30 27.93
N ALA A 163 1.90 7.27 27.31
CA ALA A 163 3.16 7.40 28.02
C ALA A 163 3.43 8.82 28.54
N LYS A 164 2.92 9.85 27.85
CA LYS A 164 2.94 11.27 28.25
C LYS A 164 1.90 11.61 29.30
N ALA A 165 0.75 10.94 29.27
CA ALA A 165 -0.30 11.04 30.29
C ALA A 165 -0.03 10.16 31.53
N SER A 166 1.15 9.53 31.64
CA SER A 166 1.49 8.57 32.71
C SER A 166 0.49 7.41 32.88
N ALA A 167 -0.30 7.11 31.84
CA ALA A 167 -1.38 6.12 31.85
C ALA A 167 -0.94 4.77 31.25
N ARG A 168 0.04 4.10 31.88
CA ARG A 168 0.71 2.91 31.30
C ARG A 168 0.17 1.56 31.75
N ALA A 169 -1.15 1.38 31.75
CA ALA A 169 -1.74 0.08 32.07
C ALA A 169 -1.50 -0.96 30.93
N PRO A 170 -0.92 -2.15 31.21
CA PRO A 170 -0.74 -3.19 30.20
C PRO A 170 -2.04 -3.65 29.54
N ALA A 171 -3.15 -3.61 30.27
CA ALA A 171 -4.48 -3.94 29.75
C ALA A 171 -4.94 -2.96 28.67
N ARG A 172 -4.70 -1.65 28.86
CA ARG A 172 -5.02 -0.62 27.87
C ARG A 172 -4.23 -0.83 26.58
N ALA A 173 -2.92 -1.05 26.69
CA ALA A 173 -2.08 -1.31 25.52
C ALA A 173 -2.57 -2.53 24.70
N ARG A 174 -3.09 -3.57 25.38
CA ARG A 174 -3.68 -4.73 24.71
C ARG A 174 -5.01 -4.38 24.04
N ALA A 175 -5.86 -3.59 24.69
CA ALA A 175 -7.13 -3.14 24.12
C ALA A 175 -6.91 -2.24 22.89
N ASP A 176 -5.97 -1.29 22.96
CA ASP A 176 -5.61 -0.43 21.83
C ASP A 176 -5.08 -1.24 20.64
N LEU A 177 -4.19 -2.21 20.91
CA LEU A 177 -3.63 -3.07 19.86
C LEU A 177 -4.71 -3.94 19.22
N ALA A 178 -5.59 -4.53 20.04
CA ALA A 178 -6.72 -5.33 19.55
C ALA A 178 -7.66 -4.47 18.71
N LEU A 179 -7.97 -3.25 19.13
CA LEU A 179 -8.80 -2.30 18.38
C LEU A 179 -8.17 -1.98 17.02
N CYS A 180 -6.91 -1.54 17.00
CA CYS A 180 -6.21 -1.24 15.75
C CYS A 180 -6.18 -2.46 14.83
N PHE A 181 -5.84 -3.64 15.36
CA PHE A 181 -5.80 -4.87 14.58
C PHE A 181 -7.16 -5.24 13.99
N ALA A 182 -8.21 -5.24 14.81
CA ALA A 182 -9.55 -5.60 14.36
C ALA A 182 -10.06 -4.66 13.27
N TRP A 183 -9.93 -3.34 13.48
CA TRP A 183 -10.39 -2.35 12.50
C TRP A 183 -9.55 -2.32 11.22
N PHE A 184 -8.22 -2.47 11.33
CA PHE A 184 -7.37 -2.52 10.14
C PHE A 184 -7.63 -3.78 9.31
N LEU A 185 -7.75 -4.93 9.96
CA LEU A 185 -8.08 -6.20 9.32
C LEU A 185 -9.47 -6.16 8.68
N ALA A 186 -10.48 -5.64 9.38
CA ALA A 186 -11.84 -5.56 8.89
C ALA A 186 -11.95 -4.68 7.63
N ALA A 187 -11.29 -3.52 7.62
CA ALA A 187 -11.31 -2.63 6.46
C ALA A 187 -10.74 -3.28 5.20
N VAL A 188 -9.78 -4.22 5.33
CA VAL A 188 -9.21 -4.97 4.20
C VAL A 188 -10.11 -6.15 3.81
N LEU A 189 -10.48 -7.00 4.78
CA LEU A 189 -11.19 -8.24 4.50
C LEU A 189 -12.66 -8.03 4.09
N LEU A 190 -13.26 -6.91 4.50
CA LEU A 190 -14.63 -6.53 4.14
C LEU A 190 -14.67 -5.65 2.88
N SER A 191 -13.54 -5.16 2.40
CA SER A 191 -13.46 -4.40 1.13
C SER A 191 -13.42 -5.36 -0.05
N PRO A 192 -14.42 -5.33 -0.97
CA PRO A 192 -14.41 -6.18 -2.15
C PRO A 192 -13.18 -5.92 -3.03
N MET A 193 -12.81 -4.66 -3.17
CA MET A 193 -11.68 -4.22 -3.98
C MET A 193 -10.33 -4.70 -3.41
N ARG A 194 -10.12 -4.59 -2.09
CA ARG A 194 -8.90 -5.13 -1.45
C ARG A 194 -8.86 -6.64 -1.51
N MET A 195 -10.01 -7.30 -1.33
CA MET A 195 -10.09 -8.75 -1.40
C MET A 195 -9.85 -9.29 -2.80
N ARG A 196 -10.31 -8.59 -3.84
CA ARG A 196 -9.96 -8.88 -5.24
C ARG A 196 -8.44 -8.89 -5.40
N THR A 197 -7.77 -7.79 -5.07
CA THR A 197 -6.31 -7.68 -5.21
C THR A 197 -5.55 -8.68 -4.34
N LEU A 198 -5.94 -8.86 -3.08
CA LEU A 198 -5.27 -9.76 -2.15
C LEU A 198 -5.35 -11.21 -2.62
N LEU A 199 -6.54 -11.65 -3.06
CA LEU A 199 -6.73 -13.02 -3.53
C LEU A 199 -6.07 -13.27 -4.88
N ASP A 200 -6.10 -12.28 -5.78
CA ASP A 200 -5.44 -12.37 -7.07
C ASP A 200 -3.93 -12.63 -6.90
N VAL A 201 -3.26 -11.81 -6.09
CA VAL A 201 -1.83 -11.98 -5.78
C VAL A 201 -1.57 -13.26 -4.98
N TYR A 202 -2.46 -13.63 -4.05
CA TYR A 202 -2.33 -14.87 -3.27
C TYR A 202 -2.36 -16.12 -4.16
N TYR A 203 -3.30 -16.19 -5.10
CA TYR A 203 -3.42 -17.31 -6.03
C TYR A 203 -2.28 -17.33 -7.07
N GLU A 204 -1.84 -16.16 -7.54
CA GLU A 204 -0.68 -16.04 -8.43
C GLU A 204 0.62 -16.46 -7.75
N SER A 205 0.72 -16.26 -6.43
CA SER A 205 1.85 -16.70 -5.61
C SER A 205 1.83 -18.21 -5.32
N GLY A 206 0.90 -18.99 -5.87
CA GLY A 206 0.77 -20.43 -5.60
C GLY A 206 -0.01 -20.76 -4.32
N GLY A 207 -0.86 -19.84 -3.84
CA GLY A 207 -1.78 -20.08 -2.74
C GLY A 207 -2.83 -21.13 -3.06
N LEU A 208 -3.26 -21.86 -2.04
CA LEU A 208 -4.28 -22.90 -2.16
C LEU A 208 -5.65 -22.26 -2.41
N VAL A 209 -6.43 -22.82 -3.32
CA VAL A 209 -7.80 -22.34 -3.59
C VAL A 209 -8.63 -22.36 -2.30
N ILE A 210 -9.19 -21.21 -1.93
CA ILE A 210 -10.00 -21.07 -0.72
C ILE A 210 -11.47 -21.16 -1.14
N PRO A 211 -12.27 -22.08 -0.56
CA PRO A 211 -13.71 -22.13 -0.83
C PRO A 211 -14.40 -20.82 -0.45
N ALA A 212 -15.33 -20.33 -1.28
CA ALA A 212 -16.01 -19.06 -1.00
C ALA A 212 -16.79 -19.09 0.31
N ALA A 213 -17.37 -20.23 0.68
CA ALA A 213 -18.01 -20.44 1.98
C ALA A 213 -17.04 -20.24 3.16
N ALA A 214 -15.78 -20.71 3.03
CA ALA A 214 -14.77 -20.51 4.06
C ALA A 214 -14.39 -19.03 4.19
N MET A 215 -14.29 -18.31 3.07
CA MET A 215 -14.06 -16.88 3.08
C MET A 215 -15.25 -16.10 3.66
N GLY A 216 -16.49 -16.52 3.35
CA GLY A 216 -17.70 -15.97 3.95
C GLY A 216 -17.71 -16.14 5.46
N ALA A 217 -17.38 -17.34 5.96
CA ALA A 217 -17.23 -17.61 7.38
C ALA A 217 -16.14 -16.76 8.04
N LEU A 218 -14.99 -16.58 7.38
CA LEU A 218 -13.92 -15.70 7.86
C LEU A 218 -14.41 -14.25 7.99
N ARG A 219 -15.08 -13.71 6.97
CA ARG A 219 -15.62 -12.34 7.00
C ARG A 219 -16.66 -12.17 8.10
N ALA A 220 -17.55 -13.14 8.29
CA ALA A 220 -18.53 -13.12 9.38
C ALA A 220 -17.84 -13.12 10.76
N ALA A 221 -16.81 -13.95 10.95
CA ALA A 221 -16.02 -13.99 12.17
C ALA A 221 -15.30 -12.65 12.41
N VAL A 222 -14.79 -12.00 11.36
CA VAL A 222 -14.17 -10.67 11.44
C VAL A 222 -15.16 -9.60 11.89
N VAL A 223 -16.40 -9.60 11.37
CA VAL A 223 -17.45 -8.66 11.79
C VAL A 223 -17.81 -8.85 13.27
N LEU A 224 -18.02 -10.10 13.70
CA LEU A 224 -18.31 -10.41 15.10
C LEU A 224 -17.15 -10.01 16.03
N GLY A 225 -15.92 -10.34 15.64
CA GLY A 225 -14.70 -9.98 16.37
C GLY A 225 -14.52 -8.46 16.46
N LEU A 226 -14.77 -7.73 15.38
CA LEU A 226 -14.72 -6.27 15.34
C LEU A 226 -15.68 -5.64 16.35
N GLY A 227 -16.93 -6.11 16.39
CA GLY A 227 -17.93 -5.65 17.34
C GLY A 227 -17.52 -5.91 18.78
N LEU A 228 -17.12 -7.14 19.09
CA LEU A 228 -16.67 -7.54 20.43
C LEU A 228 -15.47 -6.71 20.91
N VAL A 229 -14.43 -6.59 20.08
CA VAL A 229 -13.23 -5.82 20.42
C VAL A 229 -13.57 -4.34 20.65
N THR A 230 -14.44 -3.77 19.83
CA THR A 230 -14.86 -2.37 19.95
C THR A 230 -15.65 -2.13 21.24
N ILE A 231 -16.58 -3.04 21.58
CA ILE A 231 -17.33 -2.98 22.86
C ILE A 231 -16.38 -3.08 24.05
N VAL A 232 -15.46 -4.05 24.04
CA VAL A 232 -14.47 -4.23 25.12
C VAL A 232 -13.58 -2.99 25.26
N PHE A 233 -13.15 -2.41 24.13
CA PHE A 233 -12.40 -1.16 24.12
C PHE A 233 -13.21 -0.02 24.74
N LEU A 234 -14.41 0.26 24.26
CA LEU A 234 -15.25 1.35 24.77
C LEU A 234 -15.60 1.18 26.26
N TRP A 235 -15.97 -0.02 26.68
CA TRP A 235 -16.19 -0.35 28.10
C TRP A 235 -14.94 -0.04 28.93
N ARG A 236 -13.76 -0.43 28.44
CA ARG A 236 -12.50 -0.17 29.13
C ARG A 236 -12.22 1.33 29.24
N GLN A 237 -12.46 2.09 28.18
CA GLN A 237 -12.25 3.53 28.17
C GLN A 237 -13.20 4.23 29.15
N TRP A 238 -14.46 3.80 29.20
CA TRP A 238 -15.44 4.28 30.17
C TRP A 238 -15.04 3.94 31.61
N ALA A 239 -14.66 2.69 31.90
CA ALA A 239 -14.24 2.26 33.23
C ALA A 239 -12.98 3.01 33.72
N ASP A 240 -12.00 3.22 32.83
CA ASP A 240 -10.81 4.00 33.15
C ASP A 240 -11.17 5.48 33.41
N TRP A 241 -12.17 6.04 32.72
CA TRP A 241 -12.64 7.42 32.94
C TRP A 241 -13.33 7.58 34.29
N GLN A 242 -14.24 6.65 34.65
CA GLN A 242 -14.86 6.61 35.97
C GLN A 242 -13.84 6.51 37.11
N GLY A 243 -12.76 5.77 36.89
CA GLY A 243 -11.66 5.62 37.85
C GLY A 243 -10.66 6.78 37.89
N GLY A 244 -10.92 7.92 37.23
CA GLY A 244 -9.99 9.07 37.19
C GLY A 244 -8.70 8.82 36.40
N ARG A 245 -8.66 7.75 35.60
CA ARG A 245 -7.50 7.32 34.79
C ARG A 245 -7.80 7.39 33.29
N GLY A 246 -8.74 8.24 32.89
CA GLY A 246 -9.20 8.35 31.50
C GLY A 246 -8.06 8.48 30.49
N ALA A 247 -8.26 7.93 29.29
CA ALA A 247 -7.29 8.14 28.22
C ALA A 247 -7.27 9.59 27.76
N SER A 248 -6.12 10.02 27.24
CA SER A 248 -5.98 11.34 26.66
C SER A 248 -7.04 11.57 25.57
N PRO A 249 -7.80 12.68 25.59
CA PRO A 249 -8.79 12.97 24.55
C PRO A 249 -8.19 12.98 23.15
N VAL A 250 -7.00 13.55 22.97
CA VAL A 250 -6.31 13.55 21.67
C VAL A 250 -5.96 12.14 21.19
N LYS A 251 -5.64 11.20 22.09
CA LYS A 251 -5.45 9.80 21.71
C LYS A 251 -6.73 9.21 21.15
N MET A 252 -7.87 9.48 21.79
CA MET A 252 -9.17 8.96 21.34
C MET A 252 -9.54 9.49 19.97
N VAL A 253 -9.33 10.79 19.76
CA VAL A 253 -9.58 11.42 18.47
C VAL A 253 -8.63 10.88 17.40
N LEU A 254 -7.33 10.75 17.69
CA LEU A 254 -6.36 10.13 16.78
C LEU A 254 -6.78 8.73 16.34
N LEU A 255 -7.13 7.85 17.30
CA LEU A 255 -7.54 6.48 16.97
C LEU A 255 -8.79 6.49 16.09
N ALA A 256 -9.78 7.30 16.44
CA ALA A 256 -11.01 7.43 15.66
C ALA A 256 -10.73 7.95 14.24
N THR A 257 -9.95 9.02 14.08
CA THR A 257 -9.67 9.61 12.77
C THR A 257 -8.79 8.69 11.92
N SER A 258 -7.76 8.07 12.48
CA SER A 258 -6.91 7.12 11.73
C SER A 258 -7.68 5.88 11.30
N ILE A 259 -8.52 5.31 12.16
CA ILE A 259 -9.35 4.15 11.82
C ILE A 259 -10.40 4.52 10.77
N ALA A 260 -11.11 5.63 10.95
CA ALA A 260 -12.13 6.09 9.99
C ALA A 260 -11.50 6.41 8.63
N PHE A 261 -10.34 7.05 8.61
CA PHE A 261 -9.64 7.36 7.38
C PHE A 261 -9.10 6.10 6.68
N TRP A 262 -8.55 5.14 7.44
CA TRP A 262 -8.19 3.83 6.90
C TRP A 262 -9.40 3.12 6.29
N TRP A 263 -10.54 3.12 6.98
CA TRP A 263 -11.78 2.54 6.47
C TRP A 263 -12.21 3.22 5.16
N TYR A 264 -12.24 4.56 5.14
CA TYR A 264 -12.57 5.36 3.96
C TYR A 264 -11.65 5.03 2.78
N CYS A 265 -10.33 4.98 2.98
CA CYS A 265 -9.37 4.66 1.93
C CYS A 265 -9.58 3.25 1.33
N ASN A 266 -10.09 2.30 2.12
CA ASN A 266 -10.29 0.91 1.69
C ASN A 266 -11.69 0.62 1.14
N ASN A 267 -12.72 1.34 1.62
CA ASN A 267 -14.13 1.02 1.37
C ASN A 267 -14.95 2.21 0.83
N GLY A 268 -14.49 3.44 1.03
CA GLY A 268 -15.17 4.66 0.57
C GLY A 268 -14.65 5.21 -0.75
N VAL A 269 -13.41 4.90 -1.12
CA VAL A 269 -12.79 5.35 -2.38
C VAL A 269 -13.05 4.34 -3.49
N GLN A 270 -13.54 4.81 -4.64
CA GLN A 270 -13.92 3.95 -5.77
C GLN A 270 -12.73 3.32 -6.52
N ASN A 271 -11.53 3.90 -6.38
CA ASN A 271 -10.31 3.43 -7.03
C ASN A 271 -9.26 3.04 -5.98
N ILE A 272 -8.74 1.81 -6.07
CA ILE A 272 -7.80 1.26 -5.09
C ILE A 272 -6.51 2.06 -5.00
N LEU A 273 -6.02 2.54 -6.14
CA LEU A 273 -4.76 3.26 -6.22
C LEU A 273 -4.85 4.62 -5.53
N VAL A 274 -5.98 5.31 -5.72
CA VAL A 274 -6.30 6.55 -5.02
C VAL A 274 -6.44 6.30 -3.52
N GLY A 275 -7.12 5.22 -3.13
CA GLY A 275 -7.27 4.83 -1.73
C GLY A 275 -5.93 4.54 -1.05
N ILE A 276 -5.04 3.81 -1.73
CA ILE A 276 -3.66 3.59 -1.27
C ILE A 276 -2.95 4.94 -1.14
N ALA A 277 -2.92 5.74 -2.20
CA ALA A 277 -2.22 7.02 -2.22
C ALA A 277 -2.68 7.99 -1.11
N LEU A 278 -3.99 8.06 -0.84
CA LEU A 278 -4.54 8.85 0.27
C LEU A 278 -3.98 8.42 1.62
N PHE A 279 -3.97 7.11 1.88
CA PHE A 279 -3.46 6.58 3.15
C PHE A 279 -1.96 6.74 3.28
N GLU A 280 -1.19 6.50 2.20
CA GLU A 280 0.25 6.73 2.17
C GLU A 280 0.58 8.19 2.51
N VAL A 281 -0.06 9.18 1.85
CA VAL A 281 0.19 10.59 2.18
C VAL A 281 -0.15 10.92 3.63
N PHE A 282 -1.25 10.37 4.17
CA PHE A 282 -1.59 10.55 5.59
C PHE A 282 -0.54 9.94 6.51
N HIS A 283 -0.11 8.71 6.21
CA HIS A 283 0.93 8.00 6.92
C HIS A 283 2.24 8.81 6.92
N ASP A 284 2.64 9.33 5.77
CA ASP A 284 3.86 10.10 5.55
C ASP A 284 3.86 11.40 6.33
N VAL A 285 2.74 12.14 6.32
CA VAL A 285 2.62 13.41 7.06
C VAL A 285 2.83 13.17 8.55
N GLN A 286 2.20 12.14 9.12
CA GLN A 286 2.36 11.77 10.52
C GLN A 286 3.82 11.37 10.83
N TYR A 287 4.39 10.52 9.97
CA TYR A 287 5.74 9.97 10.14
C TYR A 287 6.83 11.06 10.03
N LEU A 288 6.81 11.85 8.95
CA LEU A 288 7.77 12.93 8.71
C LEU A 288 7.72 13.98 9.82
N SER A 289 6.52 14.30 10.33
CA SER A 289 6.34 15.25 11.43
C SER A 289 7.09 14.83 12.69
N ILE A 290 7.00 13.56 13.09
CA ILE A 290 7.68 13.06 14.29
C ILE A 290 9.18 12.84 14.06
N VAL A 291 9.58 12.32 12.89
CA VAL A 291 10.99 12.01 12.60
C VAL A 291 11.81 13.28 12.44
N TRP A 292 11.29 14.30 11.77
CA TRP A 292 11.94 15.60 11.65
C TRP A 292 12.24 16.19 13.04
N ILE A 293 11.23 16.23 13.90
CA ILE A 293 11.35 16.83 15.23
C ILE A 293 12.26 16.02 16.14
N TYR A 294 12.22 14.69 16.03
CA TYR A 294 13.14 13.80 16.73
C TYR A 294 14.60 14.10 16.35
N ASN A 295 14.91 14.09 15.05
CA ASN A 295 16.29 14.30 14.57
C ASN A 295 16.80 15.70 14.91
N ARG A 296 15.94 16.71 14.81
CA ARG A 296 16.28 18.08 15.24
C ARG A 296 16.58 18.14 16.74
N THR A 297 15.67 17.62 17.58
CA THR A 297 15.86 17.62 19.04
C THR A 297 17.15 16.88 19.42
N ARG A 298 17.46 15.81 18.70
CA ARG A 298 18.69 15.03 18.91
C ARG A 298 19.94 15.83 18.55
N VAL A 299 19.98 16.50 17.39
CA VAL A 299 21.11 17.37 17.00
C VAL A 299 21.30 18.54 17.96
N GLU A 300 20.21 19.09 18.50
CA GLU A 300 20.25 20.18 19.49
C GLU A 300 20.78 19.73 20.86
N ARG A 301 20.55 18.47 21.26
CA ARG A 301 20.92 17.94 22.59
C ARG A 301 22.24 17.17 22.64
N ASP A 302 22.65 16.57 21.53
CA ASP A 302 23.84 15.72 21.46
C ASP A 302 24.95 16.41 20.64
N GLU A 303 25.91 16.97 21.38
CA GLU A 303 27.03 17.69 20.79
C GLU A 303 27.96 16.80 19.94
N SER A 304 27.92 15.48 20.13
CA SER A 304 28.74 14.52 19.37
C SER A 304 28.30 14.35 17.92
N ILE A 305 27.06 14.74 17.58
CA ILE A 305 26.52 14.60 16.22
C ILE A 305 27.07 15.72 15.35
N ARG A 306 27.92 15.40 14.38
CA ARG A 306 28.60 16.37 13.49
C ARG A 306 28.30 16.11 12.02
N GLY A 307 28.86 16.95 11.15
CA GLY A 307 28.79 16.77 9.69
C GLY A 307 27.38 16.92 9.13
N PHE A 308 27.05 16.07 8.16
CA PHE A 308 25.78 16.11 7.42
C PHE A 308 24.53 16.12 8.33
N MET A 309 24.50 15.27 9.35
CA MET A 309 23.36 15.20 10.28
C MET A 309 23.11 16.51 11.01
N ARG A 310 24.16 17.17 11.51
CA ARG A 310 24.02 18.48 12.16
C ARG A 310 23.71 19.57 11.15
N PHE A 311 24.26 19.49 9.94
CA PHE A 311 23.97 20.46 8.88
C PHE A 311 22.50 20.45 8.48
N VAL A 312 21.91 19.28 8.21
CA VAL A 312 20.50 19.17 7.74
C VAL A 312 19.50 19.50 8.84
N PHE A 313 19.72 19.04 10.07
CA PHE A 313 18.75 19.16 11.17
C PHE A 313 19.00 20.32 12.14
N ARG A 314 19.96 21.23 11.86
CA ARG A 314 20.09 22.46 12.65
C ARG A 314 18.88 23.37 12.46
N ARG A 315 18.69 24.30 13.40
CA ARG A 315 17.56 25.22 13.42
C ARG A 315 17.65 26.24 12.27
N SER A 316 17.09 25.90 11.10
CA SER A 316 16.91 26.79 9.95
C SER A 316 15.65 26.43 9.18
N GLY A 317 14.87 27.42 8.76
CA GLY A 317 13.71 27.22 7.88
C GLY A 317 14.11 26.75 6.47
N SER A 318 15.21 27.27 5.92
CA SER A 318 15.69 26.93 4.57
C SER A 318 16.13 25.46 4.42
N LEU A 319 16.53 24.82 5.51
CA LEU A 319 16.96 23.42 5.50
C LEU A 319 15.80 22.42 5.44
N ILE A 320 14.58 22.87 5.73
CA ILE A 320 13.37 22.09 5.45
C ILE A 320 13.28 21.87 3.93
N GLY A 321 13.56 22.90 3.13
CA GLY A 321 13.61 22.78 1.67
C GLY A 321 14.67 21.79 1.18
N VAL A 322 15.86 21.79 1.77
CA VAL A 322 16.92 20.81 1.45
C VAL A 322 16.49 19.38 1.81
N TYR A 323 15.87 19.19 2.97
CA TYR A 323 15.38 17.88 3.40
C TYR A 323 14.27 17.35 2.50
N VAL A 324 13.30 18.21 2.14
CA VAL A 324 12.27 17.88 1.16
C VAL A 324 12.90 17.55 -0.19
N GLY A 325 13.87 18.35 -0.65
CA GLY A 325 14.61 18.09 -1.88
C GLY A 325 15.33 16.72 -1.87
N LEU A 326 15.91 16.29 -0.76
CA LEU A 326 16.54 14.97 -0.61
C LEU A 326 15.50 13.83 -0.66
N VAL A 327 14.35 14.01 -0.02
CA VAL A 327 13.23 13.06 -0.07
C VAL A 327 12.72 12.92 -1.50
N LEU A 328 12.53 14.03 -2.20
CA LEU A 328 12.10 14.03 -3.60
C LEU A 328 13.14 13.41 -4.53
N ALA A 329 14.42 13.74 -4.34
CA ALA A 329 15.53 13.17 -5.09
C ALA A 329 15.62 11.65 -4.90
N TYR A 330 15.50 11.17 -3.66
CA TYR A 330 15.45 9.73 -3.39
C TYR A 330 14.23 9.07 -4.05
N GLY A 331 13.05 9.70 -3.95
CA GLY A 331 11.81 9.24 -4.57
C GLY A 331 11.83 9.15 -6.10
N SER A 332 12.64 9.98 -6.76
CA SER A 332 12.78 9.98 -8.22
C SER A 332 13.26 8.64 -8.80
N ILE A 333 13.85 7.75 -7.99
CA ILE A 333 14.24 6.40 -8.41
C ILE A 333 13.01 5.60 -8.87
N ALA A 334 11.87 5.72 -8.19
CA ALA A 334 10.63 5.07 -8.62
C ALA A 334 10.08 5.66 -9.93
N PHE A 335 10.35 6.94 -10.21
CA PHE A 335 9.98 7.56 -11.47
C PHE A 335 10.89 7.11 -12.62
N LEU A 336 12.19 6.96 -12.37
CA LEU A 336 13.13 6.37 -13.34
C LEU A 336 12.74 4.91 -13.68
N GLN A 337 12.22 4.16 -12.70
CA GLN A 337 11.69 2.82 -12.91
C GLN A 337 10.55 2.80 -13.95
N SER A 338 9.59 3.75 -13.86
CA SER A 338 8.46 3.79 -14.81
C SER A 338 8.87 4.12 -16.24
N SER A 339 10.02 4.77 -16.44
CA SER A 339 10.52 5.19 -17.76
C SER A 339 11.61 4.27 -18.32
N ALA A 340 11.97 3.20 -17.61
CA ALA A 340 13.06 2.31 -18.01
C ALA A 340 12.66 1.41 -19.19
N VAL A 341 13.25 1.67 -20.35
CA VAL A 341 13.01 0.90 -21.59
C VAL A 341 13.74 -0.45 -21.58
N VAL A 342 14.86 -0.54 -20.85
CA VAL A 342 15.67 -1.76 -20.78
C VAL A 342 15.14 -2.69 -19.69
N GLU A 343 14.65 -3.85 -20.09
CA GLU A 343 13.93 -4.81 -19.25
C GLU A 343 14.69 -5.22 -17.97
N TRP A 344 15.98 -5.57 -18.10
CA TRP A 344 16.77 -5.98 -16.93
C TRP A 344 17.04 -4.82 -15.95
N ILE A 345 17.17 -3.58 -16.46
CA ILE A 345 17.29 -2.38 -15.62
C ILE A 345 15.97 -2.14 -14.89
N ARG A 346 14.84 -2.26 -15.60
CA ARG A 346 13.50 -2.13 -15.04
C ARG A 346 13.28 -3.13 -13.90
N HIS A 347 13.60 -4.41 -14.12
CA HIS A 347 13.51 -5.43 -13.06
C HIS A 347 14.43 -5.15 -11.87
N GLY A 348 15.68 -4.73 -12.12
CA GLY A 348 16.59 -4.31 -11.06
C GLY A 348 16.02 -3.17 -10.21
N LEU A 349 15.47 -2.15 -10.85
CA LEU A 349 14.85 -1.01 -10.17
C LEU A 349 13.61 -1.42 -9.37
N ILE A 350 12.71 -2.24 -9.92
CA ILE A 350 11.55 -2.81 -9.19
C ILE A 350 12.01 -3.51 -7.90
N GLY A 351 13.08 -4.31 -7.99
CA GLY A 351 13.67 -4.99 -6.84
C GLY A 351 14.20 -4.02 -5.78
N VAL A 352 14.90 -2.96 -6.20
CA VAL A 352 15.41 -1.92 -5.29
C VAL A 352 14.28 -1.14 -4.62
N VAL A 353 13.23 -0.77 -5.36
CA VAL A 353 12.05 -0.08 -4.84
C VAL A 353 11.35 -0.93 -3.79
N THR A 354 11.13 -2.20 -4.10
CA THR A 354 10.51 -3.17 -3.18
C THR A 354 11.36 -3.36 -1.92
N ALA A 355 12.68 -3.51 -2.08
CA ALA A 355 13.60 -3.64 -0.96
C ALA A 355 13.60 -2.40 -0.06
N SER A 356 13.51 -1.20 -0.65
CA SER A 356 13.42 0.07 0.08
C SER A 356 12.19 0.10 0.98
N ALA A 357 11.02 -0.30 0.48
CA ALA A 357 9.78 -0.40 1.26
C ALA A 357 9.90 -1.40 2.43
N LEU A 358 10.40 -2.61 2.16
CA LEU A 358 10.58 -3.63 3.20
C LEU A 358 11.61 -3.20 4.26
N LEU A 359 12.68 -2.51 3.84
CA LEU A 359 13.67 -1.96 4.76
C LEU A 359 13.11 -0.84 5.63
N HIS A 360 12.29 0.03 5.05
CA HIS A 360 11.59 1.06 5.82
C HIS A 360 10.71 0.41 6.90
N PHE A 361 9.86 -0.55 6.54
CA PHE A 361 9.02 -1.26 7.51
C PHE A 361 9.84 -1.92 8.63
N TYR A 362 11.00 -2.48 8.28
CA TYR A 362 11.90 -3.12 9.22
C TYR A 362 12.58 -2.11 10.17
N TYR A 363 13.11 -1.01 9.64
CA TYR A 363 13.81 0.02 10.41
C TYR A 363 12.89 0.81 11.33
N ASP A 364 11.66 1.04 10.91
CA ASP A 364 10.64 1.68 11.72
C ASP A 364 10.27 0.85 12.96
N GLY A 365 10.42 -0.46 12.90
CA GLY A 365 10.33 -1.34 14.07
C GLY A 365 11.31 -0.99 15.20
N PHE A 366 12.35 -0.20 14.94
CA PHE A 366 13.27 0.35 15.95
C PHE A 366 12.85 1.75 16.43
N ILE A 367 12.07 2.49 15.64
CA ILE A 367 11.50 3.79 16.00
C ILE A 367 10.40 3.64 17.05
N TRP A 368 9.48 2.69 16.83
CA TRP A 368 8.29 2.49 17.67
C TRP A 368 8.56 1.79 19.01
N LYS A 369 9.81 1.41 19.31
CA LYS A 369 10.17 0.84 20.61
C LYS A 369 10.31 1.94 21.67
N VAL A 370 9.17 2.44 22.16
CA VAL A 370 9.07 3.36 23.32
C VAL A 370 9.59 2.75 24.64
N ARG A 371 10.13 1.53 24.60
CA ARG A 371 10.87 0.90 25.69
C ARG A 371 12.33 1.38 25.78
N GLU A 372 12.86 1.99 24.72
CA GLU A 372 14.26 2.45 24.69
C GLU A 372 14.42 3.79 25.42
N THR A 373 15.35 3.83 26.38
CA THR A 373 15.58 4.99 27.26
C THR A 373 15.87 6.28 26.50
N GLN A 374 16.67 6.19 25.43
CA GLN A 374 17.03 7.34 24.59
C GLN A 374 15.80 7.88 23.82
N THR A 375 15.01 7.00 23.19
CA THR A 375 13.78 7.40 22.49
C THR A 375 12.76 8.03 23.44
N ARG A 376 12.64 7.51 24.66
CA ARG A 376 11.77 8.09 25.70
C ARG A 376 12.23 9.48 26.15
N SER A 377 13.54 9.65 26.38
CA SER A 377 14.13 10.95 26.73
C SER A 377 13.88 12.01 25.65
N MET A 378 14.01 11.63 24.38
CA MET A 378 13.75 12.53 23.25
C MET A 378 12.26 12.88 23.10
N LEU A 379 11.36 11.96 23.43
CA LEU A 379 9.91 12.20 23.44
C LEU A 379 9.40 12.87 24.73
N GLY A 380 10.28 13.16 25.70
CA GLY A 380 9.92 13.75 26.98
C GLY A 380 9.14 12.81 27.91
N ILE A 381 9.30 11.50 27.74
CA ILE A 381 8.63 10.45 28.51
C ILE A 381 9.53 10.03 29.70
N ASP A 382 9.01 10.05 30.94
CA ASP A 382 9.81 9.80 32.15
C ASP A 382 10.65 8.51 32.14
N GLY A 383 11.92 8.66 32.54
CA GLY A 383 12.83 7.58 32.90
C GLY A 383 12.59 7.09 34.32
N ALA A 384 11.41 6.50 34.58
CA ALA A 384 11.34 5.54 35.67
C ALA A 384 12.11 4.30 35.19
N GLY A 385 13.24 4.02 35.83
CA GLY A 385 14.08 2.87 35.53
C GLY A 385 13.24 1.61 35.47
N VAL A 386 13.02 1.11 34.25
CA VAL A 386 12.54 -0.25 34.07
C VAL A 386 13.81 -1.07 34.00
N SER A 387 14.15 -1.73 35.11
CA SER A 387 15.03 -2.88 35.07
C SER A 387 14.50 -3.81 33.98
N VAL A 388 15.28 -3.98 32.91
CA VAL A 388 14.97 -4.98 31.90
C VAL A 388 14.94 -6.30 32.65
N PRO A 389 13.81 -7.00 32.76
CA PRO A 389 13.79 -8.28 33.44
C PRO A 389 14.83 -9.15 32.72
N THR A 390 15.79 -9.68 33.46
CA THR A 390 16.68 -10.73 32.96
C THR A 390 15.78 -11.89 32.56
N ARG A 391 15.43 -11.95 31.27
CA ARG A 391 14.68 -13.08 30.71
C ARG A 391 15.59 -14.30 30.85
N ARG A 392 15.40 -15.09 31.90
CA ARG A 392 15.82 -16.50 31.91
C ARG A 392 14.96 -17.21 30.88
N GLY A 393 15.53 -17.43 29.70
CA GLY A 393 14.88 -18.04 28.55
C GLY A 393 15.88 -18.25 27.42
N LEU A 394 15.44 -18.90 26.35
CA LEU A 394 16.24 -19.17 25.15
C LEU A 394 17.04 -17.93 24.68
N PRO A 395 18.23 -18.11 24.07
CA PRO A 395 19.02 -17.01 23.55
C PRO A 395 18.18 -16.02 22.73
N GLY A 396 18.45 -14.72 22.87
CA GLY A 396 17.63 -13.68 22.23
C GLY A 396 17.54 -13.80 20.70
N TRP A 397 18.49 -14.49 20.06
CA TRP A 397 18.44 -14.82 18.63
C TRP A 397 17.39 -15.89 18.32
N VAL A 398 17.17 -16.91 19.17
CA VAL A 398 16.17 -17.97 18.96
C VAL A 398 14.77 -17.38 18.92
N GLY A 399 14.43 -16.54 19.92
CA GLY A 399 13.13 -15.86 19.94
C GLY A 399 12.94 -14.86 18.80
N HIS A 400 14.02 -14.38 18.19
CA HIS A 400 13.95 -13.55 16.99
C HIS A 400 13.74 -14.41 15.74
N SER A 401 14.51 -15.48 15.57
CA SER A 401 14.39 -16.44 14.47
C SER A 401 13.01 -17.07 14.41
N LEU A 402 12.42 -17.45 15.55
CA LEU A 402 11.06 -17.99 15.61
C LEU A 402 10.00 -16.98 15.12
N ARG A 403 10.18 -15.68 15.41
CA ARG A 403 9.25 -14.64 14.91
C ARG A 403 9.40 -14.44 13.41
N TRP A 404 10.62 -14.51 12.89
CA TRP A 404 10.88 -14.43 11.46
C TRP A 404 10.46 -15.68 10.72
N ALA A 405 10.49 -16.86 11.34
CA ALA A 405 10.02 -18.10 10.75
C ALA A 405 8.54 -18.01 10.35
N ALA A 406 7.71 -17.31 11.15
CA ALA A 406 6.30 -17.06 10.83
C ALA A 406 6.09 -16.22 9.56
N LEU A 407 7.11 -15.51 9.08
CA LEU A 407 7.08 -14.74 7.84
C LEU A 407 7.81 -15.47 6.70
N ALA A 408 9.02 -15.96 6.99
CA ALA A 408 9.92 -16.57 6.03
C ALA A 408 9.43 -17.95 5.54
N ILE A 409 8.79 -18.74 6.41
CA ILE A 409 8.27 -20.06 6.01
C ILE A 409 7.10 -19.91 5.02
N PRO A 410 6.03 -19.13 5.32
CA PRO A 410 4.97 -18.92 4.33
C PRO A 410 5.49 -18.31 3.02
N PHE A 411 6.36 -17.29 3.12
CA PHE A 411 6.98 -16.69 1.93
C PHE A 411 7.75 -17.72 1.10
N GLY A 412 8.60 -18.52 1.72
CA GLY A 412 9.35 -19.58 1.04
C GLY A 412 8.45 -20.65 0.41
N LEU A 413 7.33 -21.00 1.07
CA LEU A 413 6.34 -21.93 0.52
C LEU A 413 5.64 -21.36 -0.72
N PHE A 414 5.25 -20.09 -0.71
CA PHE A 414 4.69 -19.44 -1.91
C PHE A 414 5.72 -19.38 -3.05
N CYS A 415 6.94 -18.95 -2.75
CA CYS A 415 8.03 -18.95 -3.74
C CYS A 415 8.23 -20.34 -4.36
N ALA A 416 8.30 -21.38 -3.53
CA ALA A 416 8.47 -22.76 -4.01
C ALA A 416 7.25 -23.24 -4.83
N ALA A 417 6.03 -22.94 -4.39
CA ALA A 417 4.82 -23.29 -5.12
C ALA A 417 4.80 -22.64 -6.51
N GLN A 418 5.14 -21.35 -6.59
CA GLN A 418 5.19 -20.62 -7.85
C GLN A 418 6.29 -21.16 -8.80
N LEU A 419 7.49 -21.43 -8.27
CA LEU A 419 8.61 -21.99 -9.06
C LEU A 419 8.32 -23.39 -9.61
N VAL A 420 7.49 -24.18 -8.93
CA VAL A 420 7.07 -25.53 -9.38
C VAL A 420 5.79 -25.46 -10.24
N GLY A 421 5.34 -24.26 -10.63
CA GLY A 421 4.20 -24.08 -11.53
C GLY A 421 2.84 -24.34 -10.89
N ARG A 422 2.71 -24.26 -9.55
CA ARG A 422 1.44 -24.44 -8.83
C ARG A 422 0.61 -23.15 -8.71
N ALA A 423 0.94 -22.11 -9.47
CA ALA A 423 0.10 -20.92 -9.55
C ALA A 423 -1.27 -21.30 -10.13
N VAL A 424 -2.34 -20.77 -9.55
CA VAL A 424 -3.70 -21.05 -10.06
C VAL A 424 -3.84 -20.41 -11.45
N PRO A 425 -4.26 -21.16 -12.49
CA PRO A 425 -4.40 -20.62 -13.83
C PRO A 425 -5.36 -19.42 -13.89
N PRO A 426 -5.19 -18.46 -14.83
CA PRO A 426 -5.97 -17.22 -14.87
C PRO A 426 -7.48 -17.42 -14.80
N LEU A 427 -8.05 -18.32 -15.60
CA LEU A 427 -9.48 -18.57 -15.63
C LEU A 427 -10.04 -19.03 -14.27
N GLU A 428 -9.41 -20.04 -13.65
CA GLU A 428 -9.83 -20.55 -12.33
C GLU A 428 -9.62 -19.48 -11.25
N ARG A 429 -8.49 -18.77 -11.30
CA ARG A 429 -8.15 -17.69 -10.37
C ARG A 429 -9.23 -16.61 -10.39
N PHE A 430 -9.56 -16.07 -11.57
CA PHE A 430 -10.55 -15.01 -11.68
C PHE A 430 -11.97 -15.49 -11.35
N ALA A 431 -12.31 -16.74 -11.68
CA ALA A 431 -13.56 -17.37 -11.24
C ALA A 431 -13.66 -17.39 -9.71
N LYS A 432 -12.60 -17.85 -9.02
CA LYS A 432 -12.56 -17.94 -7.55
C LYS A 432 -12.58 -16.57 -6.87
N VAL A 433 -11.91 -15.59 -7.46
CA VAL A 433 -11.99 -14.21 -6.97
C VAL A 433 -13.42 -13.67 -7.12
N ALA A 434 -14.06 -13.82 -8.29
CA ALA A 434 -15.43 -13.38 -8.52
C ALA A 434 -16.47 -14.10 -7.63
N GLU A 435 -16.24 -15.38 -7.29
CA GLU A 435 -17.08 -16.15 -6.34
C GLU A 435 -17.02 -15.54 -4.92
N VAL A 436 -15.85 -15.07 -4.50
CA VAL A 436 -15.65 -14.46 -3.17
C VAL A 436 -16.10 -13.00 -3.09
N VAL A 437 -16.00 -12.26 -4.19
CA VAL A 437 -16.44 -10.86 -4.29
C VAL A 437 -17.45 -10.66 -5.42
N PRO A 438 -18.65 -11.28 -5.33
CA PRO A 438 -19.60 -11.28 -6.44
C PRO A 438 -20.13 -9.88 -6.79
N GLN A 439 -20.10 -8.95 -5.83
CA GLN A 439 -20.55 -7.57 -5.98
C GLN A 439 -19.43 -6.60 -6.43
N ASP A 440 -18.24 -7.11 -6.77
CA ASP A 440 -17.15 -6.28 -7.32
C ASP A 440 -17.20 -6.30 -8.85
N ALA A 441 -17.52 -5.15 -9.46
CA ALA A 441 -17.65 -5.03 -10.91
C ALA A 441 -16.37 -5.42 -11.66
N GLN A 442 -15.19 -5.06 -11.13
CA GLN A 442 -13.92 -5.39 -11.74
C GLN A 442 -13.61 -6.89 -11.66
N ALA A 443 -14.01 -7.57 -10.58
CA ALA A 443 -13.87 -9.02 -10.47
C ALA A 443 -14.71 -9.75 -11.51
N GLN A 444 -15.97 -9.32 -11.72
CA GLN A 444 -16.83 -9.87 -12.79
C GLN A 444 -16.24 -9.61 -14.17
N LEU A 445 -15.76 -8.39 -14.42
CA LEU A 445 -15.10 -8.02 -15.67
C LEU A 445 -13.86 -8.87 -15.93
N ASN A 446 -12.97 -9.04 -14.95
CA ASN A 446 -11.76 -9.86 -15.08
C ASN A 446 -12.10 -11.34 -15.34
N TYR A 447 -13.16 -11.86 -14.71
CA TYR A 447 -13.61 -13.22 -14.97
C TYR A 447 -14.21 -13.37 -16.38
N GLY A 448 -15.00 -12.40 -16.84
CA GLY A 448 -15.50 -12.35 -18.22
C GLY A 448 -14.37 -12.37 -19.25
N LYS A 449 -13.33 -11.53 -19.06
CA LYS A 449 -12.15 -11.51 -19.93
C LYS A 449 -11.46 -12.87 -20.00
N ALA A 450 -11.28 -13.53 -18.85
CA ALA A 450 -10.63 -14.82 -18.81
C ALA A 450 -11.46 -15.95 -19.45
N LEU A 451 -12.79 -15.87 -19.39
CA LEU A 451 -13.69 -16.78 -20.12
C LEU A 451 -13.57 -16.56 -21.62
N HIS A 452 -13.58 -15.30 -22.05
CA HIS A 452 -13.42 -14.90 -23.44
C HIS A 452 -12.08 -15.36 -24.02
N GLU A 453 -10.97 -15.12 -23.31
CA GLU A 453 -9.64 -15.61 -23.68
C GLU A 453 -9.56 -17.15 -23.76
N ALA A 454 -10.38 -17.86 -22.98
CA ALA A 454 -10.51 -19.31 -23.04
C ALA A 454 -11.47 -19.80 -24.14
N GLY A 455 -11.98 -18.91 -25.00
CA GLY A 455 -12.92 -19.22 -26.08
C GLY A 455 -14.37 -19.45 -25.62
N ARG A 456 -14.70 -19.17 -24.35
CA ARG A 456 -16.03 -19.35 -23.77
C ARG A 456 -16.80 -18.03 -23.79
N VAL A 457 -17.03 -17.50 -24.98
CA VAL A 457 -17.58 -16.16 -25.21
C VAL A 457 -19.00 -16.02 -24.63
N GLU A 458 -19.84 -17.04 -24.80
CA GLU A 458 -21.22 -17.07 -24.30
C GLU A 458 -21.26 -17.03 -22.76
N ASP A 459 -20.30 -17.67 -22.08
CA ASP A 459 -20.18 -17.63 -20.62
C ASP A 459 -19.67 -16.27 -20.11
N ALA A 460 -18.95 -15.51 -20.94
CA ALA A 460 -18.38 -14.21 -20.59
C ALA A 460 -19.44 -13.10 -20.54
N ILE A 461 -20.42 -13.12 -21.46
CA ILE A 461 -21.53 -12.16 -21.55
C ILE A 461 -22.20 -11.88 -20.20
N PRO A 462 -22.73 -12.88 -19.45
CA PRO A 462 -23.40 -12.61 -18.18
C PRO A 462 -22.46 -11.99 -17.12
N ARG A 463 -21.13 -12.15 -17.26
CA ARG A 463 -20.14 -11.51 -16.38
C ARG A 463 -19.94 -10.06 -16.74
N TYR A 464 -19.85 -9.73 -18.03
CA TYR A 464 -19.79 -8.33 -18.48
C TYR A 464 -21.08 -7.59 -18.13
N GLU A 465 -22.25 -8.18 -18.38
CA GLU A 465 -23.53 -7.62 -17.95
C GLU A 465 -23.58 -7.41 -16.42
N SER A 466 -23.07 -8.36 -15.63
CA SER A 466 -22.98 -8.19 -14.19
C SER A 466 -22.06 -7.05 -13.79
N ALA A 467 -20.92 -6.90 -14.46
CA ALA A 467 -20.00 -5.79 -14.24
C ALA A 467 -20.67 -4.43 -14.54
N ILE A 468 -21.42 -4.33 -15.65
CA ILE A 468 -22.19 -3.15 -16.04
C ILE A 468 -23.30 -2.86 -15.02
N ARG A 469 -24.07 -3.87 -14.58
CA ARG A 469 -25.11 -3.69 -13.55
C ARG A 469 -24.53 -3.18 -12.23
N LEU A 470 -23.37 -3.71 -11.81
CA LEU A 470 -22.69 -3.31 -10.58
C LEU A 470 -22.06 -1.92 -10.70
N LYS A 471 -21.57 -1.55 -11.88
CA LYS A 471 -20.97 -0.24 -12.16
C LYS A 471 -21.33 0.22 -13.58
N PRO A 472 -22.46 0.94 -13.76
CA PRO A 472 -22.92 1.37 -15.09
C PRO A 472 -21.97 2.31 -15.84
N ALA A 473 -21.05 2.97 -15.14
CA ALA A 473 -20.03 3.84 -15.72
C ALA A 473 -18.71 3.12 -16.03
N LEU A 474 -18.69 1.78 -16.05
CA LEU A 474 -17.51 0.98 -16.36
C LEU A 474 -17.39 0.78 -17.88
N ALA A 475 -16.85 1.79 -18.57
CA ALA A 475 -16.68 1.79 -20.04
C ALA A 475 -16.02 0.52 -20.58
N GLU A 476 -15.03 -0.01 -19.84
CA GLU A 476 -14.32 -1.23 -20.22
C GLU A 476 -15.27 -2.44 -20.29
N ALA A 477 -16.26 -2.56 -19.41
CA ALA A 477 -17.20 -3.68 -19.44
C ALA A 477 -18.16 -3.60 -20.64
N GLU A 478 -18.60 -2.39 -21.01
CA GLU A 478 -19.38 -2.16 -22.24
C GLU A 478 -18.57 -2.55 -23.48
N PHE A 479 -17.30 -2.14 -23.55
CA PHE A 479 -16.41 -2.51 -24.65
C PHE A 479 -16.26 -4.03 -24.80
N PHE A 480 -16.00 -4.75 -23.70
CA PHE A 480 -15.83 -6.20 -23.77
C PHE A 480 -17.14 -6.96 -24.02
N LEU A 481 -18.29 -6.43 -23.60
CA LEU A 481 -19.58 -6.97 -24.00
C LEU A 481 -19.81 -6.81 -25.51
N GLY A 482 -19.54 -5.62 -26.05
CA GLY A 482 -19.59 -5.38 -27.50
C GLY A 482 -18.64 -6.30 -28.27
N LEU A 483 -17.44 -6.56 -27.74
CA LEU A 483 -16.50 -7.50 -28.34
C LEU A 483 -17.03 -8.93 -28.35
N ALA A 484 -17.57 -9.41 -27.22
CA ALA A 484 -18.16 -10.73 -27.14
C ALA A 484 -19.35 -10.92 -28.09
N GLU A 485 -20.22 -9.92 -28.20
CA GLU A 485 -21.34 -9.97 -29.16
C GLU A 485 -20.88 -9.92 -30.62
N SER A 486 -19.83 -9.14 -30.92
CA SER A 486 -19.22 -9.13 -32.26
C SER A 486 -18.69 -10.52 -32.64
N ASP A 487 -18.02 -11.21 -31.71
CA ASP A 487 -17.48 -12.56 -31.92
C ASP A 487 -18.58 -13.61 -32.14
N LEU A 488 -19.78 -13.37 -31.61
CA LEU A 488 -20.98 -14.20 -31.85
C LEU A 488 -21.76 -13.77 -33.12
N GLY A 489 -21.32 -12.74 -33.84
CA GLY A 489 -21.97 -12.24 -35.06
C GLY A 489 -23.11 -11.26 -34.83
N GLU A 490 -23.28 -10.76 -33.61
CA GLU A 490 -24.41 -9.92 -33.17
C GLU A 490 -24.05 -8.43 -33.33
N GLN A 491 -23.82 -8.04 -34.58
CA GLN A 491 -23.20 -6.76 -34.96
C GLN A 491 -23.96 -5.52 -34.48
N GLU A 492 -25.30 -5.50 -34.57
CA GLU A 492 -26.11 -4.36 -34.15
C GLU A 492 -26.03 -4.12 -32.64
N ARG A 493 -26.05 -5.21 -31.85
CA ARG A 493 -25.93 -5.13 -30.40
C ARG A 493 -24.52 -4.71 -30.00
N SER A 494 -23.52 -5.26 -30.67
CA SER A 494 -22.11 -4.90 -30.51
C SER A 494 -21.85 -3.41 -30.69
N ILE A 495 -22.36 -2.80 -31.78
CA ILE A 495 -22.25 -1.34 -32.02
C ILE A 495 -22.86 -0.56 -30.85
N ALA A 496 -24.06 -0.93 -30.37
CA ALA A 496 -24.72 -0.22 -29.29
C ALA A 496 -23.85 -0.21 -28.01
N HIS A 497 -23.20 -1.33 -27.68
CA HIS A 497 -22.28 -1.42 -26.56
C HIS A 497 -20.97 -0.65 -26.78
N TYR A 498 -20.41 -0.65 -28.00
CA TYR A 498 -19.25 0.19 -28.30
C TYR A 498 -19.55 1.68 -28.22
N GLU A 499 -20.69 2.14 -28.75
CA GLU A 499 -21.11 3.54 -28.63
C GLU A 499 -21.36 3.92 -27.16
N ARG A 500 -21.91 3.00 -26.36
CA ARG A 500 -22.03 3.18 -24.91
C ARG A 500 -20.65 3.32 -24.26
N ALA A 501 -19.69 2.46 -24.62
CA ALA A 501 -18.32 2.54 -24.13
C ALA A 501 -17.66 3.88 -24.51
N LEU A 502 -17.84 4.36 -25.75
CA LEU A 502 -17.34 5.66 -26.23
C LEU A 502 -18.02 6.85 -25.55
N SER A 503 -19.30 6.74 -25.20
CA SER A 503 -19.99 7.79 -24.42
C SER A 503 -19.43 7.92 -23.00
N LEU A 504 -18.94 6.83 -22.41
CA LEU A 504 -18.35 6.78 -21.08
C LEU A 504 -16.85 7.10 -21.09
N ASP A 505 -16.14 6.66 -22.14
CA ASP A 505 -14.74 6.93 -22.40
C ASP A 505 -14.53 7.33 -23.87
N PRO A 506 -14.64 8.63 -24.19
CA PRO A 506 -14.48 9.14 -25.56
C PRO A 506 -13.09 8.94 -26.16
N LYS A 507 -12.11 8.44 -25.38
CA LYS A 507 -10.73 8.21 -25.83
C LYS A 507 -10.46 6.75 -26.15
N ASN A 508 -11.47 5.88 -26.14
CA ASN A 508 -11.31 4.46 -26.42
C ASN A 508 -11.12 4.20 -27.93
N ALA A 509 -9.87 4.34 -28.41
CA ALA A 509 -9.50 4.07 -29.79
C ALA A 509 -9.89 2.66 -30.28
N LYS A 510 -9.83 1.64 -29.41
CA LYS A 510 -10.20 0.27 -29.78
C LYS A 510 -11.70 0.14 -30.09
N ALA A 511 -12.55 0.86 -29.36
CA ALA A 511 -13.98 0.88 -29.63
C ALA A 511 -14.27 1.58 -30.98
N GLU A 512 -13.62 2.71 -31.28
CA GLU A 512 -13.70 3.37 -32.60
C GLU A 512 -13.31 2.41 -33.74
N CYS A 513 -12.16 1.73 -33.59
CA CYS A 513 -11.65 0.76 -34.56
C CYS A 513 -12.62 -0.42 -34.78
N ASN A 514 -13.24 -0.95 -33.73
CA ASN A 514 -14.17 -2.06 -33.84
C ASN A 514 -15.50 -1.63 -34.49
N VAL A 515 -16.03 -0.45 -34.17
CA VAL A 515 -17.21 0.10 -34.87
C VAL A 515 -16.91 0.29 -36.35
N ALA A 516 -15.73 0.83 -36.68
CA ALA A 516 -15.29 0.97 -38.08
C ALA A 516 -15.27 -0.38 -38.81
N GLY A 517 -14.74 -1.43 -38.19
CA GLY A 517 -14.73 -2.77 -38.77
C GLY A 517 -16.13 -3.30 -39.07
N ILE A 518 -17.09 -3.11 -38.15
CA ILE A 518 -18.48 -3.51 -38.41
C ILE A 518 -19.08 -2.69 -39.56
N LEU A 519 -18.80 -1.38 -39.65
CA LEU A 519 -19.26 -0.53 -40.75
C LEU A 519 -18.71 -0.99 -42.11
N VAL A 520 -17.46 -1.48 -42.17
CA VAL A 520 -16.90 -2.11 -43.39
C VAL A 520 -17.75 -3.30 -43.81
N THR A 521 -18.15 -4.18 -42.88
CA THR A 521 -19.01 -5.34 -43.19
C THR A 521 -20.42 -4.94 -43.66
N LYS A 522 -20.86 -3.73 -43.31
CA LYS A 522 -22.12 -3.13 -43.77
C LYS A 522 -21.96 -2.29 -45.05
N HIS A 523 -20.79 -2.30 -45.68
CA HIS A 523 -20.45 -1.51 -46.87
C HIS A 523 -20.52 0.02 -46.68
N MET A 524 -20.45 0.50 -45.43
CA MET A 524 -20.47 1.93 -45.09
C MET A 524 -19.05 2.49 -45.04
N TYR A 525 -18.34 2.41 -46.18
CA TYR A 525 -16.89 2.64 -46.26
C TYR A 525 -16.43 4.05 -45.86
N ASP A 526 -17.16 5.09 -46.26
CA ASP A 526 -16.78 6.48 -45.92
C ASP A 526 -16.83 6.74 -44.41
N GLU A 527 -17.81 6.15 -43.72
CA GLU A 527 -17.94 6.27 -42.27
C GLU A 527 -16.90 5.43 -41.54
N ALA A 528 -16.65 4.21 -42.02
CA ALA A 528 -15.59 3.35 -41.50
C ALA A 528 -14.22 4.05 -41.58
N ARG A 529 -13.89 4.68 -42.73
CA ARG A 529 -12.65 5.46 -42.88
C ARG A 529 -12.51 6.54 -41.82
N ARG A 530 -13.55 7.37 -41.62
CA ARG A 530 -13.54 8.43 -40.60
C ARG A 530 -13.33 7.88 -39.18
N ARG A 531 -13.95 6.75 -38.85
CA ARG A 531 -13.82 6.10 -37.54
C ARG A 531 -12.43 5.51 -37.32
N TYR A 532 -11.84 4.88 -38.33
CA TYR A 532 -10.43 4.44 -38.27
C TYR A 532 -9.46 5.62 -38.12
N GLU A 533 -9.64 6.70 -38.89
CA GLU A 533 -8.81 7.90 -38.79
C GLU A 533 -8.93 8.52 -37.39
N HIS A 534 -10.15 8.60 -36.83
CA HIS A 534 -10.36 9.10 -35.47
C HIS A 534 -9.73 8.18 -34.42
N SER A 535 -9.83 6.85 -34.57
CA SER A 535 -9.12 5.89 -33.73
C SER A 535 -7.61 6.16 -33.71
N LEU A 536 -7.00 6.44 -34.86
CA LEU A 536 -5.57 6.74 -34.97
C LEU A 536 -5.21 8.14 -34.46
N GLN A 537 -6.14 9.10 -34.47
CA GLN A 537 -5.95 10.38 -33.79
C GLN A 537 -5.92 10.22 -32.27
N LEU A 538 -6.74 9.31 -31.73
CA LEU A 538 -6.78 9.00 -30.29
C LEU A 538 -5.58 8.17 -29.85
N ASP A 539 -5.22 7.14 -30.62
CA ASP A 539 -4.05 6.28 -30.39
C ASP A 539 -3.30 6.00 -31.70
N PRO A 540 -2.27 6.80 -32.01
CA PRO A 540 -1.42 6.58 -33.19
C PRO A 540 -0.60 5.28 -33.13
N THR A 541 -0.58 4.56 -32.00
CA THR A 541 0.18 3.33 -31.82
C THR A 541 -0.66 2.07 -31.99
N LEU A 542 -1.96 2.22 -32.29
CA LEU A 542 -2.87 1.09 -32.50
C LEU A 542 -2.61 0.44 -33.87
N PHE A 543 -1.67 -0.49 -33.90
CA PHE A 543 -1.24 -1.19 -35.13
C PHE A 543 -2.40 -1.88 -35.89
N LEU A 544 -3.44 -2.35 -35.18
CA LEU A 544 -4.63 -2.94 -35.79
C LEU A 544 -5.40 -1.91 -36.62
N ALA A 545 -5.61 -0.69 -36.12
CA ALA A 545 -6.30 0.36 -36.85
C ALA A 545 -5.51 0.79 -38.11
N HIS A 546 -4.18 0.80 -38.05
CA HIS A 546 -3.35 0.99 -39.24
C HIS A 546 -3.59 -0.09 -40.29
N LYS A 547 -3.54 -1.37 -39.89
CA LYS A 547 -3.80 -2.49 -40.82
C LYS A 547 -5.21 -2.39 -41.41
N GLU A 548 -6.24 -2.25 -40.59
CA GLU A 548 -7.64 -2.23 -41.09
C GLU A 548 -7.94 -1.01 -41.98
N LEU A 549 -7.38 0.16 -41.68
CA LEU A 549 -7.48 1.32 -42.57
C LEU A 549 -6.71 1.09 -43.89
N GLY A 550 -5.53 0.45 -43.82
CA GLY A 550 -4.79 0.03 -45.00
C GLY A 550 -5.60 -0.91 -45.89
N ASP A 551 -6.29 -1.90 -45.29
CA ASP A 551 -7.16 -2.82 -46.01
C ASP A 551 -8.28 -2.06 -46.72
N LEU A 552 -8.94 -1.14 -46.03
CA LEU A 552 -10.01 -0.32 -46.59
C LEU A 552 -9.53 0.55 -47.76
N LEU A 553 -8.37 1.19 -47.63
CA LEU A 553 -7.76 2.02 -48.67
C LEU A 553 -7.32 1.19 -49.89
N CYS A 554 -6.79 -0.01 -49.65
CA CYS A 554 -6.43 -0.95 -50.71
C CYS A 554 -7.68 -1.36 -51.53
N HIS A 555 -8.80 -1.63 -50.86
CA HIS A 555 -10.09 -1.89 -51.54
C HIS A 555 -10.60 -0.68 -52.34
N ALA A 556 -10.29 0.55 -51.89
CA ALA A 556 -10.62 1.77 -52.60
C ALA A 556 -9.67 2.11 -53.77
N GLY A 557 -8.59 1.33 -53.97
CA GLY A 557 -7.57 1.57 -54.99
C GLY A 557 -6.50 2.61 -54.59
N GLU A 558 -6.52 3.08 -53.33
CA GLU A 558 -5.53 4.02 -52.79
C GLU A 558 -4.28 3.26 -52.28
N PHE A 559 -3.58 2.57 -53.19
CA PHE A 559 -2.53 1.60 -52.82
C PHE A 559 -1.34 2.23 -52.08
N ASP A 560 -0.88 3.42 -52.49
CA ASP A 560 0.25 4.09 -51.83
C ASP A 560 -0.07 4.46 -50.38
N ALA A 561 -1.28 4.93 -50.12
CA ALA A 561 -1.74 5.24 -48.77
C ALA A 561 -1.85 3.96 -47.93
N ALA A 562 -2.39 2.88 -48.49
CA ALA A 562 -2.45 1.57 -47.85
C ALA A 562 -1.06 1.05 -47.46
N ILE A 563 -0.08 1.11 -48.37
CA ILE A 563 1.33 0.77 -48.13
C ILE A 563 1.90 1.57 -46.95
N GLY A 564 1.60 2.86 -46.88
CA GLY A 564 1.99 3.72 -45.75
C GLY A 564 1.48 3.19 -44.41
N HIS A 565 0.19 2.85 -44.33
CA HIS A 565 -0.40 2.32 -43.11
C HIS A 565 0.11 0.92 -42.74
N TYR A 566 0.31 0.01 -43.70
CA TYR A 566 0.88 -1.31 -43.40
C TYR A 566 2.33 -1.21 -42.90
N ASN A 567 3.14 -0.32 -43.48
CA ASN A 567 4.50 -0.08 -42.99
C ASN A 567 4.48 0.44 -41.55
N GLU A 568 3.55 1.33 -41.21
CA GLU A 568 3.41 1.82 -39.84
C GLU A 568 2.92 0.72 -38.87
N ALA A 569 1.98 -0.12 -39.29
CA ALA A 569 1.58 -1.30 -38.52
C ALA A 569 2.76 -2.25 -38.24
N LEU A 570 3.62 -2.48 -39.23
CA LEU A 570 4.84 -3.30 -39.09
C LEU A 570 5.94 -2.59 -38.29
N ARG A 571 6.03 -1.25 -38.34
CA ARG A 571 6.94 -0.48 -37.49
C ARG A 571 6.55 -0.62 -36.02
N LEU A 572 5.25 -0.56 -35.73
CA LEU A 572 4.69 -0.73 -34.38
C LEU A 572 4.74 -2.19 -33.92
N ARG A 573 4.50 -3.14 -34.83
CA ARG A 573 4.55 -4.59 -34.57
C ARG A 573 5.29 -5.32 -35.70
N PRO A 574 6.61 -5.50 -35.60
CA PRO A 574 7.42 -6.13 -36.65
C PRO A 574 7.02 -7.58 -36.99
N ASN A 575 6.48 -8.31 -36.01
CA ASN A 575 5.98 -9.68 -36.18
C ASN A 575 4.45 -9.66 -36.35
N PHE A 576 3.96 -9.12 -37.46
CA PHE A 576 2.55 -9.08 -37.81
C PHE A 576 2.31 -9.64 -39.23
N PRO A 577 2.10 -10.96 -39.36
CA PRO A 577 2.00 -11.63 -40.67
C PRO A 577 0.92 -11.03 -41.57
N GLU A 578 -0.26 -10.72 -41.03
CA GLU A 578 -1.36 -10.18 -41.81
C GLU A 578 -0.99 -8.85 -42.49
N ALA A 579 -0.34 -7.92 -41.76
CA ALA A 579 0.10 -6.66 -42.35
C ALA A 579 1.23 -6.86 -43.39
N LYS A 580 2.08 -7.87 -43.21
CA LYS A 580 3.15 -8.19 -44.17
C LYS A 580 2.58 -8.72 -45.49
N ASP A 581 1.60 -9.63 -45.40
CA ASP A 581 0.95 -10.21 -46.57
C ASP A 581 0.13 -9.14 -47.31
N ASN A 582 -0.60 -8.30 -46.57
CA ASN A 582 -1.37 -7.19 -47.14
C ASN A 582 -0.48 -6.12 -47.78
N LEU A 583 0.70 -5.84 -47.21
CA LEU A 583 1.71 -4.96 -47.81
C LEU A 583 2.23 -5.52 -49.14
N ALA A 584 2.60 -6.80 -49.18
CA ALA A 584 3.08 -7.45 -50.40
C ALA A 584 1.99 -7.44 -51.50
N PHE A 585 0.75 -7.70 -51.11
CA PHE A 585 -0.39 -7.63 -52.02
C PHE A 585 -0.58 -6.21 -52.56
N ALA A 586 -0.57 -5.18 -51.70
CA ALA A 586 -0.71 -3.79 -52.13
C ALA A 586 0.42 -3.34 -53.07
N HIS A 587 1.67 -3.75 -52.84
CA HIS A 587 2.77 -3.50 -53.78
C HIS A 587 2.52 -4.11 -55.16
N SER A 588 2.04 -5.36 -55.21
CA SER A 588 1.74 -6.02 -56.48
C SER A 588 0.64 -5.31 -57.29
N LEU A 589 -0.34 -4.70 -56.60
CA LEU A 589 -1.41 -3.93 -57.22
C LEU A 589 -0.96 -2.52 -57.64
N ALA A 590 -0.06 -1.91 -56.87
CA ALA A 590 0.53 -0.61 -57.19
C ALA A 590 1.55 -0.68 -58.34
N GLY A 591 1.93 -1.88 -58.79
CA GLY A 591 2.90 -2.10 -59.87
C GLY A 591 4.35 -1.90 -59.45
N HIS A 592 4.64 -2.09 -58.15
CA HIS A 592 5.96 -1.94 -57.53
C HIS A 592 6.65 -3.26 -57.25
#